data_AF-A0A094FBP6-F1
#
_entry.id   AF-A0A094FBP6-F1
#
_cell.length_a   1.000
_cell.length_b   1.000
_cell.length_c   1.000
_cell.angle_alpha   90.00
_cell.angle_beta   90.00
_cell.angle_gamma   90.00
#
_symmetry.space_group_name_H-M   'P 1'
#
loop_
_entity.id
_entity.type
_entity.pdbx_description
1 polymer ?
#
loop_
_entity_poly.entity_id
_entity_poly.type
_entity_poly.pdbx_seq_one_letter_code
_entity_poly.pdbx_strand_id
1 'polypeptide(L)'
;MVEEYREPGDPVIAPAFLGHVTENGRVIGMLLEKLEGDSASMDDMPACRKTLENFHLLNMVHGDVNRYNFIIDRSKKPVHVRLVDFEHAEPNEGSKALLELQSLLSELAETTGRGGSVV
;
A
#
# COMPACT_ATOMS: atom_id res chain seq x y z
N MET A 1 2.12 12.90 16.11
CA MET A 1 2.50 14.00 15.21
C MET A 1 2.79 13.39 13.85
N VAL A 2 1.72 13.13 13.10
CA VAL A 2 1.73 12.49 11.76
C VAL A 2 0.59 13.03 10.89
N GLU A 3 -0.40 13.69 11.51
CA GLU A 3 -1.49 14.35 10.81
C GLU A 3 -1.13 15.72 10.23
N GLU A 4 0.08 16.23 10.48
CA GLU A 4 0.45 17.64 10.18
C GLU A 4 0.70 17.91 8.68
N TYR A 5 0.83 16.87 7.85
CA TYR A 5 1.10 16.97 6.40
C TYR A 5 -0.08 16.54 5.51
N ARG A 6 -1.25 16.25 6.07
CA ARG A 6 -2.39 15.72 5.31
C ARG A 6 -3.51 16.74 5.26
N GLU A 7 -3.99 17.07 4.06
CA GLU A 7 -5.17 17.91 3.94
C GLU A 7 -6.41 17.13 4.42
N PRO A 8 -7.34 17.78 5.16
CA PRO A 8 -8.60 17.15 5.56
C PRO A 8 -9.37 16.64 4.34
N GLY A 9 -9.43 15.32 4.17
CA GLY A 9 -10.15 14.67 3.05
C GLY A 9 -9.28 13.79 2.17
N ASP A 10 -7.95 13.93 2.22
CA ASP A 10 -7.06 13.06 1.44
C ASP A 10 -7.14 11.61 1.92
N PRO A 11 -7.29 10.63 1.02
CA PRO A 11 -7.30 9.23 1.42
C PRO A 11 -5.96 8.85 2.08
N VAL A 12 -6.01 8.14 3.21
CA VAL A 12 -4.79 7.59 3.82
C VAL A 12 -4.44 6.30 3.09
N ILE A 13 -3.42 6.35 2.24
CA ILE A 13 -3.06 5.23 1.35
C ILE A 13 -1.88 4.43 1.89
N ALA A 14 -0.85 5.07 2.43
CA ALA A 14 0.42 4.43 2.81
C ALA A 14 0.77 4.74 4.28
N PRO A 15 1.50 3.88 5.04
CA PRO A 15 1.98 4.17 6.39
C PRO A 15 2.57 5.57 6.51
N ALA A 16 2.30 6.27 7.62
CA ALA A 16 2.91 7.58 7.81
C ALA A 16 4.43 7.45 7.99
N PHE A 17 5.19 8.26 7.27
CA PHE A 17 6.64 8.35 7.43
C PHE A 17 6.97 9.10 8.72
N LEU A 18 7.74 8.49 9.61
CA LEU A 18 8.08 9.04 10.92
C LEU A 18 9.50 9.63 10.96
N GLY A 19 10.38 9.19 10.07
CA GLY A 19 11.74 9.72 9.98
C GLY A 19 12.74 8.74 9.38
N HIS A 20 13.95 9.23 9.16
CA HIS A 20 15.08 8.40 8.75
C HIS A 20 15.77 7.78 9.97
N VAL A 21 16.18 6.51 9.83
CA VAL A 21 17.09 5.85 10.78
C VAL A 21 18.52 6.13 10.31
N THR A 22 19.38 6.60 11.22
CA THR A 22 20.75 6.97 10.89
C THR A 22 21.77 6.26 11.76
N GLU A 23 22.90 5.91 11.17
CA GLU A 23 24.10 5.41 11.86
C GLU A 23 25.29 6.26 11.42
N ASN A 24 25.97 6.91 12.38
CA ASN A 24 27.09 7.82 12.11
C ASN A 24 26.80 8.89 11.03
N GLY A 25 25.58 9.42 11.01
CA GLY A 25 25.15 10.44 10.05
C GLY A 25 24.76 9.90 8.66
N ARG A 26 24.91 8.60 8.39
CA ARG A 26 24.41 7.96 7.17
C ARG A 26 22.98 7.46 7.38
N VAL A 27 22.09 7.74 6.45
CA VAL A 27 20.74 7.11 6.43
C VAL A 27 20.91 5.63 6.13
N ILE A 28 20.43 4.78 7.03
CA ILE A 28 20.46 3.31 6.90
C ILE A 28 19.06 2.71 6.76
N GLY A 29 18.00 3.50 6.95
CA GLY A 29 16.63 3.04 6.83
C GLY A 29 15.61 4.14 7.13
N MET A 30 14.37 3.71 7.30
CA MET A 30 13.24 4.58 7.62
C MET A 30 12.42 3.99 8.76
N LEU A 31 11.76 4.88 9.50
CA LEU A 31 10.76 4.54 10.50
C LEU A 31 9.39 4.90 9.94
N LEU A 32 8.47 3.94 9.97
CA LEU A 32 7.10 4.08 9.49
C LEU A 32 6.10 3.83 10.62
N GLU A 33 4.89 4.33 10.47
CA GLU A 33 3.73 3.96 11.29
C GLU A 33 3.58 2.43 11.31
N LYS A 34 3.49 1.85 12.51
CA LYS A 34 3.09 0.45 12.66
C LYS A 34 1.62 0.33 12.30
N LEU A 35 1.34 -0.41 11.23
CA LEU A 35 -0.02 -0.75 10.86
C LEU A 35 -0.52 -1.93 11.70
N GLU A 36 -1.81 -1.88 12.06
CA GLU A 36 -2.54 -3.02 12.60
C GLU A 36 -3.40 -3.61 11.48
N GLY A 37 -3.60 -4.92 11.49
CA GLY A 37 -4.44 -5.60 10.50
C GLY A 37 -3.78 -6.82 9.87
N ASP A 38 -4.50 -7.42 8.93
CA ASP A 38 -4.06 -8.63 8.21
C ASP A 38 -3.78 -8.30 6.75
N SER A 39 -3.02 -9.16 6.08
CA SER A 39 -2.90 -9.14 4.62
C SER A 39 -4.27 -9.32 3.95
N ALA A 40 -4.44 -8.75 2.77
CA ALA A 40 -5.69 -8.85 2.03
C ALA A 40 -6.03 -10.29 1.61
N SER A 41 -7.31 -10.51 1.37
CA SER A 41 -7.85 -11.66 0.65
C SER A 41 -8.69 -11.20 -0.55
N MET A 42 -9.19 -12.15 -1.34
CA MET A 42 -10.13 -11.86 -2.41
C MET A 42 -11.42 -11.16 -1.92
N ASP A 43 -11.83 -11.39 -0.66
CA ASP A 43 -13.03 -10.75 -0.10
C ASP A 43 -12.85 -9.24 0.11
N ASP A 44 -11.59 -8.78 0.20
CA ASP A 44 -11.25 -7.37 0.37
C ASP A 44 -11.15 -6.62 -0.97
N MET A 45 -11.45 -7.27 -2.10
CA MET A 45 -11.29 -6.71 -3.45
C MET A 45 -11.90 -5.32 -3.62
N PRO A 46 -13.14 -5.03 -3.17
CA PRO A 46 -13.71 -3.69 -3.32
C PRO A 46 -12.91 -2.60 -2.58
N ALA A 47 -12.40 -2.92 -1.39
CA ALA A 47 -11.65 -1.98 -0.57
C ALA A 47 -10.21 -1.78 -1.10
N CYS A 48 -9.57 -2.87 -1.55
CA CYS A 48 -8.26 -2.83 -2.19
C CYS A 48 -8.29 -2.04 -3.51
N ARG A 49 -9.31 -2.30 -4.35
CA ARG A 49 -9.54 -1.56 -5.61
C ARG A 49 -9.66 -0.07 -5.36
N LYS A 50 -10.51 0.34 -4.42
CA LYS A 50 -10.70 1.76 -4.08
C LYS A 50 -9.41 2.42 -3.60
N THR A 51 -8.61 1.71 -2.81
CA THR A 51 -7.33 2.21 -2.30
C THR A 51 -6.30 2.37 -3.42
N LEU A 52 -6.26 1.42 -4.35
CA LEU A 52 -5.39 1.46 -5.51
C LEU A 52 -5.80 2.55 -6.50
N GLU A 53 -7.11 2.73 -6.74
CA GLU A 53 -7.64 3.85 -7.53
C GLU A 53 -7.25 5.21 -6.92
N ASN A 54 -7.35 5.35 -5.59
CA ASN A 54 -6.88 6.55 -4.90
C ASN A 54 -5.37 6.78 -5.07
N PHE A 55 -4.58 5.70 -5.10
CA PHE A 55 -3.14 5.80 -5.39
C PHE A 55 -2.88 6.26 -6.83
N HIS A 56 -3.67 5.76 -7.80
CA HIS A 56 -3.57 6.18 -9.20
C HIS A 56 -3.92 7.65 -9.42
N LEU A 57 -4.80 8.23 -8.59
CA LEU A 57 -5.09 9.67 -8.61
C LEU A 57 -3.88 10.54 -8.23
N LEU A 58 -2.87 9.97 -7.58
CA LEU A 58 -1.58 10.63 -7.34
C LEU A 58 -0.62 10.57 -8.55
N ASN A 59 -1.12 10.11 -9.71
CA ASN A 59 -0.35 9.90 -10.94
C ASN A 59 0.79 8.87 -10.78
N MET A 60 0.56 7.84 -9.97
CA MET A 60 1.50 6.75 -9.71
C MET A 60 0.84 5.38 -9.92
N VAL A 61 1.65 4.36 -10.18
CA VAL A 61 1.28 2.94 -10.10
C VAL A 61 2.19 2.25 -9.09
N HIS A 62 1.73 1.17 -8.46
CA HIS A 62 2.49 0.50 -7.40
C HIS A 62 3.55 -0.45 -7.96
N GLY A 63 3.27 -1.09 -9.11
CA GLY A 63 4.20 -1.94 -9.85
C GLY A 63 4.34 -3.36 -9.31
N ASP A 64 3.89 -3.63 -8.09
CA ASP A 64 3.95 -4.95 -7.43
C ASP A 64 2.74 -5.17 -6.49
N VAL A 65 1.54 -4.95 -7.02
CA VAL A 65 0.29 -5.25 -6.31
C VAL A 65 0.22 -6.75 -6.07
N ASN A 66 0.19 -7.15 -4.80
CA ASN A 66 -0.11 -8.52 -4.36
C ASN A 66 -0.79 -8.47 -2.99
N ARG A 67 -1.38 -9.59 -2.54
CA ARG A 67 -2.18 -9.62 -1.31
C ARG A 67 -1.44 -9.19 -0.02
N TYR A 68 -0.12 -9.35 0.05
CA TYR A 68 0.68 -9.00 1.22
C TYR A 68 0.99 -7.50 1.28
N ASN A 69 0.94 -6.82 0.13
CA ASN A 69 1.15 -5.38 0.02
C ASN A 69 -0.07 -4.53 0.35
N PHE A 70 -1.20 -5.17 0.74
CA PHE A 70 -2.36 -4.52 1.33
C PHE A 70 -2.54 -4.95 2.78
N ILE A 71 -2.56 -3.99 3.69
CA ILE A 71 -2.88 -4.20 5.11
C ILE A 71 -4.30 -3.73 5.38
N ILE A 72 -5.12 -4.65 5.89
CA ILE A 72 -6.55 -4.46 6.13
C ILE A 72 -6.82 -4.33 7.63
N ASP A 73 -7.12 -3.11 8.09
CA ASP A 73 -7.54 -2.85 9.46
C ASP A 73 -9.07 -2.94 9.59
N ARG A 74 -9.54 -4.13 9.99
CA ARG A 74 -10.96 -4.44 10.20
C ARG A 74 -11.51 -3.88 11.52
N SER A 75 -10.66 -3.32 12.39
CA SER A 75 -11.11 -2.69 13.64
C SER A 75 -11.75 -1.32 13.41
N LYS A 76 -11.46 -0.69 12.26
CA LYS A 76 -12.00 0.63 11.86
C LYS A 76 -13.29 0.50 11.06
N LYS A 77 -14.11 1.55 11.12
CA LYS A 77 -15.35 1.68 10.33
C LYS A 77 -15.38 3.05 9.65
N PRO A 78 -15.35 3.14 8.30
CA PRO A 78 -15.18 2.02 7.36
C PRO A 78 -13.84 1.29 7.55
N VAL A 79 -13.71 0.07 7.00
CA VAL A 79 -12.43 -0.67 7.01
C VAL A 79 -11.36 0.20 6.38
N HIS A 80 -10.21 0.30 7.04
CA HIS A 80 -9.07 1.02 6.51
C HIS A 80 -8.16 0.04 5.77
N VAL A 81 -7.67 0.46 4.61
CA VAL A 81 -6.74 -0.30 3.79
C VAL A 81 -5.53 0.57 3.52
N ARG A 82 -4.34 0.01 3.72
CA ARG A 82 -3.06 0.69 3.46
C ARG A 82 -2.20 -0.16 2.53
N LEU A 83 -1.61 0.49 1.53
CA LEU A 83 -0.58 -0.06 0.67
C LEU A 83 0.78 0.02 1.37
N VAL A 84 1.61 -1.00 1.18
CA VAL A 84 3.00 -1.08 1.64
C VAL A 84 3.89 -1.60 0.52
N ASP A 85 5.20 -1.43 0.67
CA ASP A 85 6.21 -1.89 -0.29
C ASP A 85 6.18 -1.19 -1.66
N PHE A 86 6.54 0.09 -1.65
CA PHE A 86 6.53 0.96 -2.83
C PHE A 86 7.81 0.87 -3.67
N GLU A 87 8.63 -0.17 -3.54
CA GLU A 87 9.94 -0.25 -4.20
C GLU A 87 9.83 -0.28 -5.75
N HIS A 88 8.70 -0.78 -6.26
CA HIS A 88 8.39 -0.86 -7.69
C HIS A 88 7.49 0.29 -8.17
N ALA A 89 7.16 1.24 -7.29
CA ALA A 89 6.23 2.31 -7.63
C ALA A 89 6.86 3.29 -8.62
N GLU A 90 6.08 3.68 -9.63
CA GLU A 90 6.54 4.53 -10.73
C GLU A 90 5.42 5.45 -11.23
N PRO A 91 5.73 6.50 -12.02
CA PRO A 91 4.71 7.35 -12.62
C PRO A 91 3.71 6.55 -13.46
N ASN A 92 2.43 6.90 -13.34
CA ASN A 92 1.38 6.31 -14.13
C ASN A 92 1.43 6.84 -15.58
N GLU A 93 1.95 6.01 -16.49
CA GLU A 93 2.06 6.34 -17.91
C GLU A 93 1.26 5.36 -18.77
N GLY A 94 0.60 5.89 -19.81
CA GLY A 94 -0.15 5.08 -20.78
C GLY A 94 -1.27 4.27 -20.10
N SER A 95 -1.18 2.94 -20.18
CA SER A 95 -2.19 2.02 -19.67
C SER A 95 -1.80 1.32 -18.37
N LYS A 96 -0.73 1.73 -17.68
CA LYS A 96 -0.19 1.02 -16.51
C LYS A 96 -1.22 0.86 -15.38
N ALA A 97 -1.87 1.96 -14.97
CA ALA A 97 -2.91 1.90 -13.93
C ALA A 97 -4.08 0.98 -14.30
N LEU A 98 -4.51 0.98 -15.57
CA LEU A 98 -5.57 0.10 -16.05
C LEU A 98 -5.16 -1.37 -15.96
N LEU A 99 -3.94 -1.69 -16.37
CA LEU A 99 -3.41 -3.06 -16.30
C LEU A 99 -3.30 -3.53 -14.85
N GLU A 100 -2.83 -2.68 -13.96
CA GLU A 100 -2.71 -2.98 -12.52
C GLU A 100 -4.09 -3.23 -11.87
N LEU A 101 -5.12 -2.47 -12.25
CA LEU A 101 -6.50 -2.70 -11.79
C LEU A 101 -7.15 -3.95 -12.39
N GLN A 102 -6.73 -4.37 -13.58
CA GLN A 102 -7.20 -5.59 -14.25
C GLN A 102 -6.59 -6.84 -13.63
N SER A 103 -5.30 -6.80 -13.26
CA SER A 103 -4.62 -7.93 -12.60
C SER A 103 -4.97 -8.05 -11.12
N LEU A 104 -5.46 -7.00 -10.46
CA LEU A 104 -5.71 -6.98 -9.01
C LEU A 104 -6.43 -8.22 -8.46
N LEU A 105 -7.47 -8.73 -9.14
CA LEU A 105 -8.19 -9.91 -8.64
C LEU A 105 -7.31 -11.17 -8.61
N SER A 106 -6.51 -11.40 -9.65
CA SER A 106 -5.58 -12.54 -9.68
C SER A 106 -4.45 -12.37 -8.66
N GLU A 107 -3.96 -11.15 -8.46
CA GLU A 107 -2.91 -10.85 -7.48
C GLU A 107 -3.39 -11.06 -6.03
N LEU A 108 -4.66 -10.75 -5.74
CA LEU A 108 -5.26 -11.05 -4.43
C LEU A 108 -5.52 -12.55 -4.21
N ALA A 109 -5.71 -13.30 -5.29
CA ALA A 109 -5.95 -14.74 -5.27
C ALA A 109 -4.66 -15.57 -5.21
N GLU A 110 -3.50 -14.97 -5.53
CA GLU A 110 -2.24 -15.68 -5.62
C GLU A 110 -1.79 -16.21 -4.24
N THR A 111 -1.46 -17.51 -4.19
CA THR A 111 -1.02 -18.21 -2.98
C THR A 111 0.37 -18.85 -3.12
N THR A 112 1.09 -18.54 -4.21
CA THR A 112 2.39 -19.12 -4.57
C THR A 112 3.53 -18.72 -3.62
N GLY A 113 3.29 -17.77 -2.72
CA GLY A 113 4.26 -17.30 -1.73
C GLY A 113 5.07 -16.07 -2.16
N ARG A 114 4.81 -15.50 -3.35
CA ARG A 114 5.36 -14.18 -3.73
C ARG A 114 4.90 -13.12 -2.73
N GLY A 115 5.84 -12.40 -2.13
CA GLY A 115 5.57 -11.41 -1.05
C GLY A 115 5.36 -12.02 0.35
N GLY A 116 5.35 -13.35 0.49
CA GLY A 116 5.31 -14.02 1.78
C GLY A 116 6.71 -14.10 2.40
N SER A 117 6.86 -13.72 3.67
CA SER A 117 8.11 -13.99 4.39
C SER A 117 8.39 -15.49 4.41
N VAL A 118 9.58 -15.89 3.93
CA VAL A 118 10.10 -17.24 4.14
C VAL A 118 10.39 -17.37 5.63
N VAL A 119 9.57 -18.15 6.34
CA VAL A 119 9.83 -18.57 7.72
C VAL A 119 10.76 -19.77 7.78
#